data_AF-A0A1M6LJK2-F1
#
_entry.id   AF-A0A1M6LJK2-F1
#
_cell.length_a   1.000
_cell.length_b   1.000
_cell.length_c   1.000
_cell.angle_alpha   90.00
_cell.angle_beta   90.00
_cell.angle_gamma   90.00
#
_symmetry.space_group_name_H-M   'P 1'
#
loop_
_entity.id
_entity.type
_entity.pdbx_description
1 polymer ?
#
loop_
_entity_poly.entity_id
_entity_poly.type
_entity_poly.pdbx_seq_one_letter_code
_entity_poly.pdbx_strand_id
1 'polypeptide(L)'
;MNIYYIITLFFLLFASKANFLVQSNLAWFGFEVCMIFVAFYFKRVKKKDVQFFLISAGVYFVYILFRFKLNQLPSDYFKSDVFYFFKFVLTSYLFCLILKEKTLYYLVKVISHLALISIVFYVIQFYQNGAIVKAIGNTFESLTVNDESSRYTNFLIFTYDTIHYYRNSGFCWEPGAFGSFLTLALLFNFLMNDFKLNKEAFIITLAILTTVSTTAYLGVFLLFFLRYRVLNKGSKVAIIAFAIIFALAIPNVPFLGDKIVEIYDQDIKDLKRIEQLSTYYDDVQRQIPLNRFASAIFLYEQFDWKLFLGVSNQYDEYYIHEYNINISNGIMDFITKFGVVGLFVLLYRYGAVCKVYLRKTEYVIYSILILIILSFGEPILMLPICVIFMFLPKFKNQDFSALSYAYKTKYLKVANTQ
;
A
#
# COMPACT_ATOMS: atom_id res chain seq x y z
N MET A 1 -17.15 1.71 -21.34
CA MET A 1 -16.24 2.03 -20.20
C MET A 1 -14.81 2.12 -20.71
N ASN A 2 -14.00 3.09 -20.26
CA ASN A 2 -12.63 3.29 -20.77
C ASN A 2 -11.70 2.13 -20.33
N ILE A 3 -10.99 1.47 -21.26
CA ILE A 3 -10.14 0.31 -20.96
C ILE A 3 -9.09 0.56 -19.87
N TYR A 4 -8.48 1.76 -19.82
CA TYR A 4 -7.49 2.09 -18.78
C TYR A 4 -8.11 2.12 -17.38
N TYR A 5 -9.39 2.51 -17.29
CA TYR A 5 -10.15 2.46 -16.05
C TYR A 5 -10.34 1.00 -15.60
N ILE A 6 -10.73 0.12 -16.52
CA ILE A 6 -10.95 -1.31 -16.24
C ILE A 6 -9.65 -1.96 -15.78
N ILE A 7 -8.56 -1.78 -16.53
CA ILE A 7 -7.25 -2.32 -16.16
C ILE A 7 -6.82 -1.81 -14.78
N THR A 8 -7.06 -0.54 -14.47
CA THR A 8 -6.74 0.02 -13.15
C THR A 8 -7.62 -0.54 -12.04
N LEU A 9 -8.91 -0.77 -12.30
CA LEU A 9 -9.81 -1.40 -11.34
C LEU A 9 -9.33 -2.81 -11.00
N PHE A 10 -9.09 -3.65 -12.00
CA PHE A 10 -8.57 -5.01 -11.77
C PHE A 10 -7.19 -5.01 -11.12
N PHE A 11 -6.30 -4.08 -11.51
CA PHE A 11 -5.01 -3.90 -10.85
C PHE A 11 -5.16 -3.54 -9.38
N LEU A 12 -6.10 -2.66 -9.01
CA LEU A 12 -6.35 -2.29 -7.62
C LEU A 12 -6.97 -3.44 -6.82
N LEU A 13 -7.91 -4.20 -7.40
CA LEU A 13 -8.48 -5.38 -6.76
C LEU A 13 -7.42 -6.48 -6.54
N PHE A 14 -6.47 -6.62 -7.46
CA PHE A 14 -5.31 -7.49 -7.31
C PHE A 14 -4.34 -6.97 -6.24
N ALA A 15 -4.03 -5.66 -6.27
CA ALA A 15 -3.10 -5.03 -5.34
C ALA A 15 -3.64 -4.99 -3.90
N SER A 16 -4.95 -4.97 -3.72
CA SER A 16 -5.62 -4.89 -2.42
C SER A 16 -5.71 -6.21 -1.68
N LYS A 17 -5.15 -7.30 -2.21
CA LYS A 17 -5.08 -8.65 -1.59
C LYS A 17 -6.40 -9.27 -1.09
N ALA A 18 -7.55 -8.60 -1.24
CA ALA A 18 -8.83 -9.01 -0.66
C ALA A 18 -9.71 -9.81 -1.63
N ASN A 19 -9.17 -10.26 -2.76
CA ASN A 19 -9.95 -10.73 -3.91
C ASN A 19 -9.40 -12.03 -4.51
N PHE A 20 -10.28 -12.81 -5.16
CA PHE A 20 -9.90 -14.04 -5.88
C PHE A 20 -8.77 -13.83 -6.90
N LEU A 21 -8.68 -12.62 -7.47
CA LEU A 21 -7.64 -12.25 -8.43
C LEU A 21 -6.23 -12.48 -7.88
N VAL A 22 -6.00 -12.26 -6.58
CA VAL A 22 -4.66 -12.49 -6.00
C VAL A 22 -4.47 -13.93 -5.53
N GLN A 23 -5.53 -14.63 -5.14
CA GLN A 23 -5.43 -15.95 -4.52
C GLN A 23 -5.31 -17.07 -5.55
N SER A 24 -6.11 -17.02 -6.62
CA SER A 24 -6.12 -18.05 -7.64
C SER A 24 -4.95 -17.86 -8.60
N ASN A 25 -4.11 -18.90 -8.73
CA ASN A 25 -2.98 -18.89 -9.67
C ASN A 25 -3.42 -18.70 -11.12
N LEU A 26 -4.55 -19.29 -11.48
CA LEU A 26 -5.15 -19.12 -12.79
C LEU A 26 -5.64 -17.67 -13.00
N ALA A 27 -6.21 -17.04 -11.97
CA ALA A 27 -6.80 -15.72 -12.09
C ALA A 27 -5.75 -14.62 -12.29
N TRP A 28 -4.69 -14.56 -11.48
CA TRP A 28 -3.66 -13.53 -11.67
C TRP A 28 -2.88 -13.76 -12.96
N PHE A 29 -2.55 -15.02 -13.31
CA PHE A 29 -1.87 -15.32 -14.56
C PHE A 29 -2.74 -14.96 -15.78
N GLY A 30 -4.03 -15.30 -15.74
CA GLY A 30 -4.99 -14.89 -16.77
C GLY A 30 -5.11 -13.38 -16.90
N PHE A 31 -5.05 -12.64 -15.79
CA PHE A 31 -5.03 -11.18 -15.79
C PHE A 31 -3.77 -10.61 -16.46
N GLU A 32 -2.60 -11.21 -16.22
CA GLU A 32 -1.35 -10.82 -16.89
C GLU A 32 -1.39 -11.09 -18.39
N VAL A 33 -1.87 -12.26 -18.81
CA VAL A 33 -2.07 -12.59 -20.23
C VAL A 33 -3.00 -11.57 -20.88
N CYS A 34 -4.12 -11.23 -20.24
CA CYS A 34 -5.03 -10.19 -20.71
C CYS A 34 -4.31 -8.82 -20.84
N MET A 35 -3.51 -8.44 -19.85
CA MET A 35 -2.73 -7.20 -19.89
C MET A 35 -1.71 -7.18 -21.04
N ILE A 36 -1.05 -8.30 -21.31
CA ILE A 36 -0.12 -8.44 -22.44
C ILE A 36 -0.87 -8.23 -23.76
N PHE A 37 -2.01 -8.90 -23.97
CA PHE A 37 -2.84 -8.70 -25.15
C PHE A 37 -3.28 -7.24 -25.31
N VAL A 38 -3.73 -6.59 -24.23
CA VAL A 38 -4.08 -5.17 -24.22
C VAL A 38 -2.88 -4.30 -24.59
N ALA A 39 -1.70 -4.57 -24.05
CA ALA A 39 -0.48 -3.82 -24.35
C ALA A 39 -0.10 -3.90 -25.83
N PHE A 40 -0.23 -5.08 -26.46
CA PHE A 40 0.02 -5.27 -27.89
C PHE A 40 -1.07 -4.66 -28.76
N TYR A 41 -2.35 -4.87 -28.44
CA TYR A 41 -3.49 -4.31 -29.16
C TYR A 41 -3.40 -2.78 -29.25
N PHE A 42 -3.04 -2.11 -28.15
CA PHE A 42 -2.84 -0.66 -28.13
C PHE A 42 -1.44 -0.20 -28.56
N LYS A 43 -0.61 -1.10 -29.11
CA LYS A 43 0.78 -0.81 -29.57
C LYS A 43 1.62 -0.06 -28.52
N ARG A 44 1.45 -0.43 -27.24
CA ARG A 44 2.14 0.19 -26.10
C ARG A 44 3.55 -0.32 -25.89
N VAL A 45 3.87 -1.49 -26.45
CA VAL A 45 5.18 -2.15 -26.34
C VAL A 45 6.17 -1.53 -27.32
N LYS A 46 7.25 -0.92 -26.81
CA LYS A 46 8.39 -0.44 -27.62
C LYS A 46 9.64 -1.23 -27.26
N LYS A 47 10.57 -1.40 -28.21
CA LYS A 47 11.87 -2.10 -27.99
C LYS A 47 12.59 -1.62 -26.74
N LYS A 48 12.64 -0.30 -26.54
CA LYS A 48 13.27 0.36 -25.38
C LYS A 48 12.57 0.08 -24.04
N ASP A 49 11.28 -0.23 -24.04
CA ASP A 49 10.54 -0.62 -22.83
C ASP A 49 10.87 -2.07 -22.47
N VAL A 50 10.87 -2.96 -23.46
CA VAL A 50 11.27 -4.37 -23.30
C VAL A 50 12.71 -4.50 -22.82
N GLN A 51 13.65 -3.75 -23.42
CA GLN A 51 15.05 -3.73 -22.98
C GLN A 51 15.17 -3.28 -21.52
N PHE A 52 14.44 -2.22 -21.13
CA PHE A 52 14.44 -1.75 -19.75
C PHE A 52 13.90 -2.82 -18.78
N PHE A 53 12.84 -3.53 -19.16
CA PHE A 53 12.30 -4.62 -18.37
C PHE A 53 13.30 -5.76 -18.22
N LEU A 54 13.91 -6.22 -19.32
CA LEU A 54 14.89 -7.31 -19.29
C LEU A 54 16.13 -6.96 -18.44
N ILE A 55 16.62 -5.73 -18.51
CA ILE A 55 17.71 -5.26 -17.65
C ILE A 55 17.27 -5.26 -16.18
N SER A 56 16.08 -4.73 -15.88
CA SER A 56 15.56 -4.67 -14.50
C SER A 56 15.33 -6.08 -13.94
N ALA A 57 14.83 -7.00 -14.76
CA ALA A 57 14.66 -8.40 -14.43
C ALA A 57 16.02 -9.07 -14.17
N GLY A 58 17.00 -8.86 -15.05
CA GLY A 58 18.36 -9.38 -14.87
C GLY A 58 18.99 -8.89 -13.56
N VAL A 59 18.86 -7.60 -13.23
CA VAL A 59 19.34 -7.04 -11.95
C VAL A 59 18.63 -7.70 -10.77
N TYR A 60 17.31 -7.89 -10.84
CA TYR A 60 16.55 -8.57 -9.79
C TYR A 60 17.01 -10.02 -9.60
N PHE A 61 17.17 -10.78 -10.68
CA PHE A 61 17.60 -12.18 -10.62
C PHE A 61 19.04 -12.33 -10.10
N VAL A 62 19.94 -11.45 -10.52
CA VAL A 62 21.31 -11.40 -9.96
C VAL A 62 21.27 -11.06 -8.48
N TYR A 63 20.43 -10.10 -8.07
CA TYR A 63 20.25 -9.73 -6.67
C TYR A 63 19.79 -10.90 -5.81
N ILE A 64 18.70 -11.58 -6.19
CA ILE A 64 18.18 -12.70 -5.39
C ILE A 64 19.13 -13.89 -5.40
N LEU A 65 19.87 -14.13 -6.49
CA LEU A 65 20.89 -15.18 -6.56
C LEU A 65 22.06 -14.88 -5.63
N PHE A 66 22.53 -13.63 -5.62
CA PHE A 66 23.61 -13.19 -4.74
C PHE A 66 23.19 -13.28 -3.27
N ARG A 67 22.00 -12.76 -2.92
CA ARG A 67 21.40 -12.88 -1.58
C ARG A 67 21.25 -14.34 -1.16
N PHE A 68 20.73 -15.20 -2.04
CA PHE A 68 20.53 -16.63 -1.79
C PHE A 68 21.85 -17.34 -1.44
N LYS A 69 22.91 -17.06 -2.19
CA LYS A 69 24.24 -17.64 -1.96
C LYS A 69 24.92 -17.07 -0.71
N LEU A 70 24.88 -15.75 -0.53
CA LEU A 70 25.55 -15.11 0.60
C LEU A 70 24.90 -15.50 1.93
N ASN A 71 23.57 -15.46 2.01
CA ASN A 71 22.82 -15.75 3.24
C ASN A 71 22.56 -17.25 3.48
N GLN A 72 23.06 -18.12 2.58
CA GLN A 72 22.92 -19.59 2.65
C GLN A 72 21.46 -20.04 2.85
N LEU A 73 20.58 -19.54 1.98
CA LEU A 73 19.13 -19.72 2.15
C LEU A 73 18.62 -21.07 1.59
N PRO A 74 17.50 -21.61 2.12
CA PRO A 74 16.84 -22.80 1.57
C PRO A 74 16.36 -22.59 0.13
N SER A 75 16.40 -23.63 -0.71
CA SER A 75 16.07 -23.51 -2.15
C SER A 75 14.65 -23.01 -2.43
N ASP A 76 13.70 -23.27 -1.52
CA ASP A 76 12.31 -22.84 -1.69
C ASP A 76 12.17 -21.32 -1.61
N TYR A 77 13.08 -20.64 -0.91
CA TYR A 77 13.11 -19.17 -0.87
C TYR A 77 13.38 -18.58 -2.26
N PHE A 78 14.32 -19.17 -3.01
CA PHE A 78 14.58 -18.73 -4.37
C PHE A 78 13.34 -18.90 -5.26
N LYS A 79 12.62 -20.04 -5.13
CA LYS A 79 11.37 -20.28 -5.86
C LYS A 79 10.31 -19.24 -5.50
N SER A 80 10.17 -18.91 -4.21
CA SER A 80 9.23 -17.91 -3.73
C SER A 80 9.49 -16.53 -4.32
N ASP A 81 10.75 -16.09 -4.39
CA ASP A 81 11.11 -14.81 -4.98
C ASP A 81 10.92 -14.79 -6.50
N VAL A 82 11.20 -15.89 -7.19
CA VAL A 82 10.85 -16.05 -8.61
C VAL A 82 9.34 -15.92 -8.81
N PHE A 83 8.54 -16.57 -7.95
CA PHE A 83 7.09 -16.48 -7.99
C PHE A 83 6.59 -15.06 -7.71
N TYR A 84 7.16 -14.37 -6.70
CA TYR A 84 6.86 -12.96 -6.41
C TYR A 84 7.16 -12.06 -7.62
N PHE A 85 8.27 -12.31 -8.32
CA PHE A 85 8.62 -11.56 -9.52
C PHE A 85 7.53 -11.70 -10.60
N PHE A 86 7.16 -12.93 -10.94
CA PHE A 86 6.14 -13.15 -11.96
C PHE A 86 4.78 -12.65 -11.53
N LYS A 87 4.38 -12.83 -10.27
CA LYS A 87 3.05 -12.44 -9.81
C LYS A 87 2.88 -10.93 -9.61
N PHE A 88 3.83 -10.27 -8.95
CA PHE A 88 3.65 -8.88 -8.52
C PHE A 88 4.51 -7.90 -9.33
N VAL A 89 5.76 -8.25 -9.61
CA VAL A 89 6.69 -7.35 -10.31
C VAL A 89 6.32 -7.21 -11.79
N LEU A 90 6.01 -8.33 -12.47
CA LEU A 90 5.55 -8.32 -13.86
C LEU A 90 4.20 -7.62 -13.99
N THR A 91 3.22 -7.93 -13.15
CA THR A 91 1.92 -7.21 -13.10
C THR A 91 2.11 -5.70 -12.95
N SER A 92 2.95 -5.24 -12.02
CA SER A 92 3.24 -3.80 -11.87
C SER A 92 3.91 -3.19 -13.09
N TYR A 93 4.84 -3.91 -13.73
CA TYR A 93 5.46 -3.46 -14.97
C TYR A 93 4.43 -3.34 -16.11
N LEU A 94 3.59 -4.36 -16.31
CA LEU A 94 2.55 -4.37 -17.35
C LEU A 94 1.54 -3.24 -17.14
N PHE A 95 1.14 -2.99 -15.90
CA PHE A 95 0.27 -1.86 -15.56
C PHE A 95 0.89 -0.52 -15.96
N CYS A 96 2.16 -0.29 -15.61
CA CYS A 96 2.90 0.91 -16.03
C CYS A 96 3.12 0.97 -17.55
N LEU A 97 3.32 -0.16 -18.22
CA LEU A 97 3.52 -0.24 -19.67
C LEU A 97 2.26 0.15 -20.44
N ILE A 98 1.08 -0.30 -19.99
CA ILE A 98 -0.21 -0.03 -20.64
C ILE A 98 -0.60 1.45 -20.45
N LEU A 99 -0.51 1.93 -19.20
CA LEU A 99 -0.99 3.27 -18.85
C LEU A 99 0.04 4.38 -19.11
N LYS A 100 1.33 4.08 -19.03
CA LYS A 100 2.44 5.02 -19.23
C LYS A 100 2.27 6.28 -18.36
N GLU A 101 2.19 7.46 -18.99
CA GLU A 101 1.97 8.74 -18.33
C GLU A 101 0.62 8.81 -17.58
N LYS A 102 -0.36 7.99 -17.97
CA LYS A 102 -1.71 8.03 -17.40
C LYS A 102 -1.83 7.26 -16.09
N THR A 103 -0.78 6.58 -15.63
CA THR A 103 -0.84 5.71 -14.46
C THR A 103 -1.34 6.43 -13.21
N LEU A 104 -0.73 7.54 -12.81
CA LEU A 104 -1.15 8.26 -11.60
C LEU A 104 -2.58 8.81 -11.74
N TYR A 105 -2.96 9.29 -12.92
CA TYR A 105 -4.31 9.80 -13.18
C TYR A 105 -5.38 8.73 -12.95
N TYR A 106 -5.23 7.56 -13.56
CA TYR A 106 -6.21 6.49 -13.39
C TYR A 106 -6.19 5.89 -11.99
N LEU A 107 -5.03 5.81 -11.32
CA LEU A 107 -4.97 5.40 -9.91
C LEU A 107 -5.84 6.32 -9.03
N VAL A 108 -5.63 7.64 -9.11
CA VAL A 108 -6.44 8.61 -8.35
C VAL A 108 -7.91 8.49 -8.70
N LYS A 109 -8.22 8.41 -10.00
CA LYS A 109 -9.61 8.35 -10.47
C LYS A 109 -10.33 7.12 -9.94
N VAL A 110 -9.77 5.92 -10.13
CA VAL A 110 -10.43 4.68 -9.71
C VAL A 110 -10.48 4.59 -8.19
N ILE A 111 -9.40 4.95 -7.48
CA ILE A 111 -9.41 4.97 -6.01
C ILE A 111 -10.48 5.95 -5.48
N SER A 112 -10.65 7.13 -6.09
CA SER A 112 -11.69 8.08 -5.67
C SER A 112 -13.12 7.54 -5.87
N HIS A 113 -13.35 6.77 -6.93
CA HIS A 113 -14.65 6.13 -7.16
C HIS A 113 -14.89 4.98 -6.17
N LEU A 114 -13.88 4.15 -5.92
CA LEU A 114 -13.95 3.09 -4.90
C LEU A 114 -14.13 3.68 -3.50
N ALA A 115 -13.50 4.82 -3.21
CA ALA A 115 -13.67 5.56 -1.97
C ALA A 115 -15.11 6.05 -1.80
N LEU A 116 -15.70 6.63 -2.83
CA LEU A 116 -17.11 7.05 -2.81
C LEU A 116 -18.04 5.86 -2.54
N ILE A 117 -17.83 4.73 -3.22
CA ILE A 117 -18.61 3.51 -3.01
C ILE A 117 -18.42 2.99 -1.56
N SER A 118 -17.18 3.01 -1.05
CA SER A 118 -16.89 2.54 0.31
C SER A 118 -17.60 3.37 1.38
N ILE A 119 -17.75 4.69 1.18
CA ILE A 119 -18.47 5.55 2.13
C ILE A 119 -19.94 5.14 2.23
N VAL A 120 -20.57 4.79 1.10
CA VAL A 120 -21.96 4.32 1.08
C VAL A 120 -22.09 3.03 1.88
N PHE A 121 -21.23 2.03 1.62
CA PHE A 121 -21.28 0.77 2.36
C PHE A 121 -20.90 0.92 3.83
N TYR A 122 -19.98 1.83 4.15
CA TYR A 122 -19.63 2.15 5.54
C TYR A 122 -20.81 2.76 6.31
N VAL A 123 -21.64 3.61 5.68
CA VAL A 123 -22.87 4.09 6.31
C VAL A 123 -23.85 2.93 6.57
N ILE A 124 -24.01 2.04 5.58
CA ILE A 124 -24.87 0.84 5.72
C ILE A 124 -24.34 -0.11 6.81
N GLN A 125 -23.02 -0.17 7.00
CA GLN A 125 -22.35 -1.01 8.00
C GLN A 125 -22.77 -0.70 9.44
N PHE A 126 -23.24 0.52 9.75
CA PHE A 126 -23.73 0.85 11.09
C PHE A 126 -25.11 0.26 11.40
N TYR A 127 -25.86 -0.17 10.38
CA TYR A 127 -27.16 -0.78 10.61
C TYR A 127 -27.00 -2.18 11.22
N GLN A 128 -27.59 -2.38 12.41
CA GLN A 128 -27.53 -3.64 13.18
C GLN A 128 -26.13 -4.25 13.19
N ASN A 129 -25.11 -3.43 13.50
CA ASN A 129 -23.70 -3.81 13.51
C ASN A 129 -23.24 -4.51 12.23
N GLY A 130 -23.75 -4.13 11.06
CA GLY A 130 -23.26 -4.60 9.76
C GLY A 130 -24.02 -5.79 9.18
N ALA A 131 -25.18 -6.16 9.72
CA ALA A 131 -25.98 -7.31 9.27
C ALA A 131 -26.23 -7.32 7.74
N ILE A 132 -26.55 -6.17 7.14
CA ILE A 132 -26.80 -6.05 5.70
C ILE A 132 -25.52 -6.31 4.90
N VAL A 133 -24.42 -5.67 5.29
CA VAL A 133 -23.12 -5.78 4.61
C VAL A 133 -22.59 -7.21 4.72
N LYS A 134 -22.78 -7.85 5.88
CA LYS A 134 -22.44 -9.25 6.10
C LYS A 134 -23.25 -10.17 5.17
N ALA A 135 -24.57 -9.98 5.09
CA ALA A 135 -25.43 -10.77 4.21
C ALA A 135 -25.05 -10.64 2.72
N ILE A 136 -24.71 -9.43 2.27
CA ILE A 136 -24.18 -9.21 0.92
C ILE A 136 -22.88 -9.99 0.75
N GLY A 137 -21.91 -9.82 1.65
CA GLY A 137 -20.62 -10.50 1.57
C GLY A 137 -20.72 -12.02 1.53
N ASN A 138 -21.58 -12.63 2.35
CA ASN A 138 -21.81 -14.07 2.35
C ASN A 138 -22.35 -14.58 1.00
N THR A 139 -23.09 -13.74 0.26
CA THR A 139 -23.54 -14.10 -1.10
C THR A 139 -22.38 -14.18 -2.10
N PHE A 140 -21.27 -13.48 -1.82
CA PHE A 140 -20.08 -13.42 -2.67
C PHE A 140 -18.93 -14.30 -2.16
N GLU A 141 -19.11 -15.05 -1.07
CA GLU A 141 -18.07 -15.87 -0.44
C GLU A 141 -17.41 -16.87 -1.41
N SER A 142 -18.17 -17.38 -2.38
CA SER A 142 -17.65 -18.24 -3.46
C SER A 142 -16.68 -17.54 -4.44
N LEU A 143 -16.68 -16.21 -4.47
CA LEU A 143 -15.87 -15.36 -5.35
C LEU A 143 -14.82 -14.55 -4.57
N THR A 144 -14.80 -14.64 -3.25
CA THR A 144 -13.93 -13.86 -2.38
C THR A 144 -13.16 -14.76 -1.42
N VAL A 145 -12.32 -14.16 -0.57
CA VAL A 145 -11.47 -14.94 0.33
C VAL A 145 -12.35 -15.67 1.34
N ASN A 146 -12.31 -17.00 1.33
CA ASN A 146 -12.93 -17.81 2.37
C ASN A 146 -12.07 -17.70 3.63
N ASP A 147 -12.50 -16.83 4.55
CA ASP A 147 -11.96 -16.76 5.90
C ASP A 147 -12.77 -17.71 6.76
N GLU A 148 -12.20 -18.89 7.05
CA GLU A 148 -12.81 -19.94 7.87
C GLU A 148 -13.29 -19.42 9.25
N SER A 149 -12.80 -18.25 9.69
CA SER A 149 -13.16 -17.63 10.97
C SER A 149 -14.51 -16.88 10.96
N SER A 150 -15.22 -16.76 9.82
CA SER A 150 -16.49 -16.01 9.67
C SER A 150 -16.44 -14.53 10.07
N ARG A 151 -15.22 -14.03 10.32
CA ARG A 151 -14.95 -12.69 10.84
C ARG A 151 -14.99 -11.66 9.74
N TYR A 152 -14.35 -11.97 8.61
CA TYR A 152 -14.27 -11.11 7.45
C TYR A 152 -15.27 -11.53 6.39
N THR A 153 -15.91 -10.56 5.75
CA THR A 153 -16.62 -10.78 4.48
C THR A 153 -16.12 -9.79 3.45
N ASN A 154 -15.93 -10.25 2.23
CA ASN A 154 -15.57 -9.38 1.11
C ASN A 154 -16.56 -9.62 -0.04
N PHE A 155 -16.95 -8.55 -0.73
CA PHE A 155 -17.74 -8.62 -1.96
C PHE A 155 -17.12 -7.73 -3.05
N LEU A 156 -15.85 -8.04 -3.33
CA LEU A 156 -14.96 -7.44 -4.31
C LEU A 156 -14.46 -6.04 -3.97
N ILE A 157 -15.40 -5.10 -3.87
CA ILE A 157 -15.12 -3.67 -3.74
C ILE A 157 -15.29 -3.14 -2.30
N PHE A 158 -15.68 -4.02 -1.38
CA PHE A 158 -15.82 -3.71 0.03
C PHE A 158 -15.52 -4.93 0.91
N THR A 159 -14.81 -4.70 2.01
CA THR A 159 -14.52 -5.69 3.05
C THR A 159 -15.12 -5.23 4.37
N TYR A 160 -15.76 -6.16 5.07
CA TYR A 160 -16.38 -5.95 6.36
C TYR A 160 -15.72 -6.84 7.42
N ASP A 161 -15.37 -6.26 8.57
CA ASP A 161 -14.86 -6.95 9.77
C ASP A 161 -15.91 -6.87 10.87
N THR A 162 -16.40 -8.02 11.32
CA THR A 162 -17.41 -8.12 12.37
C THR A 162 -16.93 -7.58 13.73
N ILE A 163 -15.64 -7.72 14.05
CA ILE A 163 -15.07 -7.26 15.34
C ILE A 163 -14.82 -5.76 15.30
N HIS A 164 -14.43 -5.23 14.14
CA HIS A 164 -14.11 -3.82 13.93
C HIS A 164 -15.13 -3.12 13.03
N TYR A 165 -16.42 -3.40 13.26
CA TYR A 165 -17.56 -2.92 12.46
C TYR A 165 -17.70 -1.39 12.41
N TYR A 166 -16.94 -0.64 13.19
CA TYR A 166 -16.92 0.83 13.16
C TYR A 166 -15.81 1.39 12.25
N ARG A 167 -15.04 0.54 11.56
CA ARG A 167 -13.93 0.94 10.68
C ARG A 167 -14.25 0.59 9.22
N ASN A 168 -13.85 1.47 8.30
CA ASN A 168 -14.01 1.26 6.86
C ASN A 168 -12.75 0.61 6.24
N SER A 169 -12.88 -0.60 5.72
CA SER A 169 -11.81 -1.30 4.97
C SER A 169 -11.86 -1.04 3.46
N GLY A 170 -12.93 -0.43 2.95
CA GLY A 170 -13.14 -0.23 1.51
C GLY A 170 -12.83 -1.50 0.72
N PHE A 171 -12.17 -1.37 -0.43
CA PHE A 171 -11.79 -2.49 -1.30
C PHE A 171 -10.53 -3.26 -0.84
N CYS A 172 -9.95 -2.90 0.30
CA CYS A 172 -8.76 -3.55 0.86
C CYS A 172 -9.15 -4.57 1.93
N TRP A 173 -8.19 -5.40 2.34
CA TRP A 173 -8.42 -6.44 3.34
C TRP A 173 -8.68 -5.85 4.73
N GLU A 174 -8.15 -4.65 5.02
CA GLU A 174 -8.34 -3.99 6.30
C GLU A 174 -8.31 -2.45 6.21
N PRO A 175 -8.76 -1.73 7.26
CA PRO A 175 -8.85 -0.27 7.24
C PRO A 175 -7.51 0.45 7.13
N GLY A 176 -6.45 -0.10 7.72
CA GLY A 176 -5.12 0.50 7.65
C GLY A 176 -4.55 0.46 6.23
N ALA A 177 -4.67 -0.68 5.55
CA ALA A 177 -4.33 -0.83 4.15
C ALA A 177 -5.13 0.15 3.26
N PHE A 178 -6.45 0.24 3.46
CA PHE A 178 -7.29 1.18 2.71
C PHE A 178 -6.85 2.63 2.92
N GLY A 179 -6.60 3.02 4.17
CA GLY A 179 -6.06 4.34 4.52
C GLY A 179 -4.73 4.65 3.81
N SER A 180 -3.88 3.64 3.63
CA SER A 180 -2.62 3.78 2.89
C SER A 180 -2.85 4.03 1.39
N PHE A 181 -3.73 3.26 0.74
CA PHE A 181 -4.09 3.46 -0.67
C PHE A 181 -4.70 4.85 -0.90
N LEU A 182 -5.61 5.27 -0.01
CA LEU A 182 -6.24 6.58 -0.06
C LEU A 182 -5.20 7.70 0.13
N THR A 183 -4.29 7.57 1.09
CA THR A 183 -3.25 8.59 1.34
C THR A 183 -2.31 8.74 0.15
N LEU A 184 -1.88 7.63 -0.47
CA LEU A 184 -1.08 7.66 -1.70
C LEU A 184 -1.86 8.29 -2.86
N ALA A 185 -3.14 7.96 -3.02
CA ALA A 185 -4.00 8.58 -4.04
C ALA A 185 -4.16 10.09 -3.82
N LEU A 186 -4.33 10.54 -2.56
CA LEU A 186 -4.41 11.96 -2.23
C LEU A 186 -3.11 12.68 -2.58
N LEU A 187 -1.95 12.06 -2.28
CA LEU A 187 -0.66 12.59 -2.67
C LEU A 187 -0.55 12.72 -4.19
N PHE A 188 -0.85 11.65 -4.95
CA PHE A 188 -0.78 11.71 -6.42
C PHE A 188 -1.72 12.76 -7.01
N ASN A 189 -2.92 12.92 -6.45
CA ASN A 189 -3.85 13.96 -6.84
C ASN A 189 -3.24 15.35 -6.66
N PHE A 190 -2.60 15.61 -5.51
CA PHE A 190 -1.89 16.86 -5.28
C PHE A 190 -0.67 17.06 -6.20
N LEU A 191 0.11 16.01 -6.46
CA LEU A 191 1.24 16.09 -7.39
C LEU A 191 0.79 16.45 -8.82
N MET A 192 -0.35 15.92 -9.28
CA MET A 192 -0.86 16.18 -10.63
C MET A 192 -1.63 17.49 -10.79
N ASN A 193 -2.24 17.99 -9.71
CA ASN A 193 -3.10 19.17 -9.72
C ASN A 193 -2.51 20.36 -8.94
N ASP A 194 -1.19 20.48 -8.91
CA ASP A 194 -0.48 21.61 -8.29
C ASP A 194 -0.94 21.89 -6.84
N PHE A 195 -1.20 20.83 -6.07
CA PHE A 195 -1.63 20.88 -4.66
C PHE A 195 -2.97 21.59 -4.39
N LYS A 196 -3.81 21.76 -5.41
CA LYS A 196 -5.16 22.33 -5.25
C LYS A 196 -6.14 21.32 -4.64
N LEU A 197 -7.06 21.81 -3.82
CA LEU A 197 -8.20 21.03 -3.35
C LEU A 197 -9.23 20.92 -4.49
N ASN A 198 -9.70 19.71 -4.73
CA ASN A 198 -10.66 19.36 -5.77
C ASN A 198 -11.65 18.31 -5.20
N LYS A 199 -12.62 17.91 -6.03
CA LYS A 199 -13.62 16.91 -5.65
C LYS A 199 -12.97 15.60 -5.20
N GLU A 200 -11.95 15.13 -5.92
CA GLU A 200 -11.26 13.89 -5.58
C GLU A 200 -10.54 13.97 -4.22
N ALA A 201 -9.86 15.09 -3.93
CA ALA A 201 -9.23 15.32 -2.64
C ALA A 201 -10.23 15.28 -1.49
N PHE A 202 -11.41 15.89 -1.69
CA PHE A 202 -12.47 15.89 -0.69
C PHE A 202 -13.01 14.47 -0.42
N ILE A 203 -13.37 13.73 -1.48
CA ILE A 203 -13.88 12.35 -1.37
C ILE A 203 -12.84 11.45 -0.69
N ILE A 204 -11.58 11.52 -1.13
CA ILE A 204 -10.51 10.69 -0.58
C ILE A 204 -10.25 11.04 0.89
N THR A 205 -10.22 12.32 1.25
CA THR A 205 -10.02 12.75 2.65
C THR A 205 -11.15 12.25 3.55
N LEU A 206 -12.40 12.38 3.09
CA LEU A 206 -13.56 11.88 3.84
C LEU A 206 -13.49 10.36 4.05
N ALA A 207 -13.11 9.60 3.02
CA ALA A 207 -12.91 8.16 3.15
C ALA A 207 -11.79 7.82 4.15
N ILE A 208 -10.68 8.59 4.17
CA ILE A 208 -9.60 8.36 5.15
C ILE A 208 -10.11 8.47 6.58
N LEU A 209 -10.94 9.48 6.89
CA LEU A 209 -11.54 9.65 8.23
C LEU A 209 -12.41 8.46 8.66
N THR A 210 -12.95 7.69 7.73
CA THR A 210 -13.74 6.49 8.06
C THR A 210 -12.88 5.25 8.37
N THR A 211 -11.57 5.29 8.08
CA THR A 211 -10.67 4.14 8.31
C THR A 211 -10.29 3.93 9.78
N VAL A 212 -10.35 4.99 10.59
CA VAL A 212 -9.88 4.99 11.98
C VAL A 212 -8.46 4.40 12.09
N SER A 213 -7.60 4.78 11.14
CA SER A 213 -6.21 4.30 11.07
C SER A 213 -5.23 5.40 11.50
N THR A 214 -4.54 5.16 12.61
CA THR A 214 -3.52 6.05 13.18
C THR A 214 -2.46 6.43 12.15
N THR A 215 -1.90 5.45 11.43
CA THR A 215 -0.83 5.73 10.45
C THR A 215 -1.34 6.46 9.22
N ALA A 216 -2.58 6.20 8.78
CA ALA A 216 -3.19 6.98 7.70
C ALA A 216 -3.42 8.44 8.11
N TYR A 217 -3.85 8.69 9.36
CA TYR A 217 -4.02 10.05 9.89
C TYR A 217 -2.69 10.80 9.99
N LEU A 218 -1.63 10.14 10.49
CA LEU A 218 -0.29 10.72 10.53
C LEU A 218 0.25 11.01 9.11
N GLY A 219 0.02 10.10 8.15
CA GLY A 219 0.40 10.28 6.75
C GLY A 219 -0.32 11.44 6.07
N VAL A 220 -1.63 11.54 6.26
CA VAL A 220 -2.44 12.66 5.75
C VAL A 220 -2.06 13.98 6.41
N PHE A 221 -1.80 13.98 7.71
CA PHE A 221 -1.32 15.16 8.41
C PHE A 221 -0.03 15.70 7.79
N LEU A 222 0.96 14.84 7.57
CA LEU A 222 2.21 15.21 6.90
C LEU A 222 1.98 15.61 5.43
N LEU A 223 0.98 15.04 4.76
CA LEU A 223 0.60 15.43 3.40
C LEU A 223 -0.01 16.84 3.34
N PHE A 224 -0.88 17.20 4.28
CA PHE A 224 -1.42 18.56 4.38
C PHE A 224 -0.34 19.57 4.80
N PHE A 225 0.64 19.15 5.61
CA PHE A 225 1.84 19.94 5.86
C PHE A 225 2.64 20.20 4.59
N LEU A 226 2.92 19.16 3.82
CA LEU A 226 3.59 19.26 2.53
C LEU A 226 2.84 20.22 1.60
N ARG A 227 1.50 20.10 1.52
CA ARG A 227 0.65 21.03 0.77
C ARG A 227 0.84 22.48 1.23
N TYR A 228 0.80 22.73 2.53
CA TYR A 228 1.03 24.06 3.09
C TYR A 228 2.42 24.60 2.69
N ARG A 229 3.47 23.77 2.79
CA ARG A 229 4.85 24.14 2.42
C ARG A 229 4.99 24.48 0.93
N VAL A 230 4.34 23.71 0.06
CA VAL A 230 4.36 23.93 -1.40
C VAL A 230 3.66 25.24 -1.76
N LEU A 231 2.48 25.50 -1.19
CA LEU A 231 1.66 26.67 -1.55
C LEU A 231 2.14 27.98 -0.92
N ASN A 232 2.50 27.96 0.36
CA ASN A 232 2.69 29.20 1.14
C ASN A 232 4.16 29.60 1.37
N LYS A 233 5.13 28.93 0.69
CA LYS A 233 6.58 29.11 0.92
C LYS A 233 6.95 29.20 2.42
N GLY A 234 6.21 28.46 3.27
CA GLY A 234 5.87 28.84 4.65
C GLY A 234 6.99 29.43 5.53
N SER A 235 6.59 30.36 6.40
CA SER A 235 7.43 30.88 7.48
C SER A 235 7.90 29.76 8.41
N LYS A 236 9.13 29.87 8.95
CA LYS A 236 9.64 28.97 9.99
C LYS A 236 8.70 28.88 11.19
N VAL A 237 7.98 29.96 11.49
CA VAL A 237 6.99 30.05 12.58
C VAL A 237 5.81 29.12 12.35
N ALA A 238 5.32 29.00 11.11
CA ALA A 238 4.21 28.11 10.81
C ALA A 238 4.61 26.63 10.86
N ILE A 239 5.88 26.31 10.58
CA ILE A 239 6.42 24.96 10.78
C ILE A 239 6.42 24.61 12.26
N ILE A 240 6.90 25.53 13.11
CA ILE A 240 6.92 25.36 14.56
C ILE A 240 5.50 25.24 15.12
N ALA A 241 4.58 26.12 14.70
CA ALA A 241 3.18 26.05 15.11
C ALA A 241 2.53 24.72 14.69
N PHE A 242 2.81 24.24 13.48
CA PHE A 242 2.28 22.98 12.98
C PHE A 242 2.86 21.78 13.75
N ALA A 243 4.15 21.80 14.08
CA ALA A 243 4.80 20.79 14.93
C ALA A 243 4.24 20.81 16.37
N ILE A 244 3.97 21.99 16.94
CA ILE A 244 3.36 22.13 18.28
C ILE A 244 1.93 21.61 18.27
N ILE A 245 1.10 21.99 17.30
CA ILE A 245 -0.27 21.47 17.17
C ILE A 245 -0.26 19.95 17.06
N PHE A 246 0.68 19.38 16.31
CA PHE A 246 0.83 17.93 16.21
C PHE A 246 1.23 17.27 17.52
N ALA A 247 2.27 17.81 18.18
CA ALA A 247 2.76 17.29 19.44
C ALA A 247 1.70 17.36 20.55
N LEU A 248 0.82 18.37 20.51
CA LEU A 248 -0.31 18.50 21.41
C LEU A 248 -1.50 17.62 21.01
N ALA A 249 -1.76 17.42 19.71
CA ALA A 249 -2.88 16.62 19.23
C ALA A 249 -2.68 15.12 19.49
N ILE A 250 -1.46 14.60 19.37
CA ILE A 250 -1.18 13.16 19.55
C ILE A 250 -1.65 12.63 20.93
N PRO A 251 -1.24 13.22 22.07
CA PRO A 251 -1.66 12.73 23.38
C PRO A 251 -3.10 13.08 23.75
N ASN A 252 -3.68 14.13 23.16
CA ASN A 252 -5.00 14.63 23.55
C ASN A 252 -6.16 14.11 22.68
N VAL A 253 -5.89 13.38 21.59
CA VAL A 253 -6.95 12.67 20.86
C VAL A 253 -7.26 11.38 21.64
N PRO A 254 -8.50 11.18 22.17
CA PRO A 254 -8.89 10.11 23.12
C PRO A 254 -8.78 8.64 22.61
N PHE A 255 -8.04 8.43 21.53
CA PHE A 255 -7.83 7.14 20.87
C PHE A 255 -6.40 7.01 20.31
N LEU A 256 -5.65 8.11 20.15
CA LEU A 256 -4.36 8.07 19.48
C LEU A 256 -3.21 7.89 20.48
N GLY A 257 -3.19 8.69 21.55
CA GLY A 257 -2.16 8.63 22.59
C GLY A 257 -2.20 7.30 23.34
N ASP A 258 -3.36 6.98 23.92
CA ASP A 258 -3.57 5.74 24.69
C ASP A 258 -3.21 4.51 23.87
N LYS A 259 -3.61 4.47 22.59
CA LYS A 259 -3.31 3.36 21.69
C LYS A 259 -1.82 3.19 21.41
N ILE A 260 -1.04 4.27 21.32
CA ILE A 260 0.41 4.15 21.08
C ILE A 260 1.12 3.57 22.32
N VAL A 261 0.76 4.05 23.51
CA VAL A 261 1.33 3.57 24.78
C VAL A 261 0.94 2.12 25.02
N GLU A 262 -0.35 1.80 24.86
CA GLU A 262 -0.87 0.44 25.00
C GLU A 262 -0.17 -0.55 24.06
N ILE A 263 -0.01 -0.19 22.78
CA ILE A 263 0.70 -1.04 21.80
C ILE A 263 2.15 -1.27 22.22
N TYR A 264 2.85 -0.23 22.69
CA TYR A 264 4.25 -0.38 23.11
C TYR A 264 4.39 -1.26 24.35
N ASP A 265 3.56 -1.04 25.37
CA ASP A 265 3.60 -1.82 26.61
C ASP A 265 3.17 -3.28 26.38
N GLN A 266 2.20 -3.52 25.50
CA GLN A 266 1.82 -4.86 25.05
C GLN A 266 2.98 -5.52 24.30
N ASP A 267 3.60 -4.82 23.34
CA ASP A 267 4.72 -5.36 22.54
C ASP A 267 5.88 -5.85 23.39
N ILE A 268 6.30 -5.08 24.40
CA ILE A 268 7.41 -5.48 25.28
C ILE A 268 7.00 -6.64 26.20
N LYS A 269 5.74 -6.73 26.63
CA LYS A 269 5.24 -7.85 27.44
C LYS A 269 5.15 -9.13 26.63
N ASP A 270 4.64 -9.06 25.41
CA ASP A 270 4.43 -10.21 24.54
C ASP A 270 5.76 -10.81 24.10
N LEU A 271 6.74 -9.97 23.73
CA LEU A 271 8.10 -10.43 23.43
C LEU A 271 8.74 -11.21 24.58
N LYS A 272 8.61 -10.73 25.82
CA LYS A 272 9.18 -11.40 27.00
C LYS A 272 8.53 -12.73 27.34
N ARG A 273 7.35 -13.00 26.78
CA ARG A 273 6.51 -14.17 27.10
C ARG A 273 6.22 -15.02 25.87
N ILE A 274 7.01 -14.89 24.81
CA ILE A 274 6.69 -15.46 23.50
C ILE A 274 6.56 -16.99 23.55
N GLU A 275 7.40 -17.67 24.34
CA GLU A 275 7.31 -19.12 24.57
C GLU A 275 5.98 -19.53 25.24
N GLN A 276 5.55 -18.77 26.26
CA GLN A 276 4.28 -19.01 26.96
C GLN A 276 3.08 -18.74 26.05
N LEU A 277 3.17 -17.67 25.24
CA LEU A 277 2.14 -17.32 24.27
C LEU A 277 2.04 -18.36 23.17
N SER A 278 3.15 -18.92 22.70
CA SER A 278 3.16 -20.00 21.69
C SER A 278 2.29 -21.16 22.14
N THR A 279 2.48 -21.64 23.38
CA THR A 279 1.68 -22.77 23.90
C THR A 279 0.19 -22.44 23.89
N TYR A 280 -0.21 -21.25 24.36
CA TYR A 280 -1.62 -20.84 24.38
C TYR A 280 -2.21 -20.68 22.98
N TYR A 281 -1.48 -20.06 22.06
CA TYR A 281 -1.95 -19.76 20.71
C TYR A 281 -1.96 -21.00 19.81
N ASP A 282 -1.04 -21.95 20.03
CA ASP A 282 -1.06 -23.27 19.40
C ASP A 282 -2.30 -24.08 19.82
N ASP A 283 -2.66 -24.07 21.11
CA ASP A 283 -3.87 -24.75 21.63
C ASP A 283 -5.16 -24.22 21.00
N VAL A 284 -5.24 -22.91 20.72
CA VAL A 284 -6.42 -22.29 20.08
C VAL A 284 -6.28 -22.17 18.55
N GLN A 285 -5.26 -22.79 17.96
CA GLN A 285 -4.97 -22.76 16.51
C GLN A 285 -4.95 -21.34 15.92
N ARG A 286 -4.35 -20.39 16.63
CA ARG A 286 -4.21 -18.99 16.18
C ARG A 286 -2.75 -18.56 16.19
N GLN A 287 -2.47 -17.50 15.45
CA GLN A 287 -1.14 -16.90 15.46
C GLN A 287 -0.98 -15.91 16.62
N ILE A 288 0.22 -15.83 17.21
CA ILE A 288 0.57 -14.78 18.17
C ILE A 288 0.62 -13.44 17.43
N PRO A 289 -0.24 -12.47 17.77
CA PRO A 289 -0.23 -11.17 17.10
C PRO A 289 0.89 -10.29 17.67
N LEU A 290 2.03 -10.18 16.99
CA LEU A 290 3.05 -9.20 17.37
C LEU A 290 2.72 -7.85 16.73
N ASN A 291 2.58 -6.79 17.54
CA ASN A 291 2.40 -5.45 16.98
C ASN A 291 3.73 -4.89 16.45
N ARG A 292 3.74 -3.59 16.13
CA ARG A 292 4.71 -2.97 15.22
C ARG A 292 6.14 -2.93 15.78
N PHE A 293 6.30 -2.72 17.08
CA PHE A 293 7.64 -2.68 17.69
C PHE A 293 8.11 -4.09 18.00
N ALA A 294 7.23 -4.95 18.52
CA ALA A 294 7.55 -6.35 18.78
C ALA A 294 8.00 -7.08 17.51
N SER A 295 7.25 -6.91 16.41
CA SER A 295 7.60 -7.44 15.09
C SER A 295 8.97 -6.97 14.63
N ALA A 296 9.33 -5.71 14.89
CA ALA A 296 10.61 -5.15 14.44
C ALA A 296 11.79 -5.77 15.19
N ILE A 297 11.69 -5.86 16.51
CA ILE A 297 12.71 -6.44 17.38
C ILE A 297 12.85 -7.94 17.08
N PHE A 298 11.73 -8.66 17.02
CA PHE A 298 11.71 -10.10 16.73
C PHE A 298 12.44 -10.41 15.42
N LEU A 299 12.08 -9.76 14.31
CA LEU A 299 12.73 -10.02 13.01
C LEU A 299 14.21 -9.63 12.98
N TYR A 300 14.61 -8.62 13.76
CA TYR A 300 16.01 -8.24 13.91
C TYR A 300 16.81 -9.34 14.60
N GLU A 301 16.30 -9.86 15.71
CA GLU A 301 16.95 -10.94 16.47
C GLU A 301 17.01 -12.25 15.68
N GLN A 302 16.00 -12.55 14.86
CA GLN A 302 15.96 -13.77 14.05
C GLN A 302 16.93 -13.76 12.86
N PHE A 303 17.12 -12.61 12.21
CA PHE A 303 17.81 -12.55 10.92
C PHE A 303 19.09 -11.73 10.91
N ASP A 304 19.30 -10.85 11.88
CA ASP A 304 20.51 -10.06 12.09
C ASP A 304 21.10 -9.51 10.78
N TRP A 305 22.35 -9.84 10.44
CA TRP A 305 23.05 -9.33 9.26
C TRP A 305 22.39 -9.73 7.94
N LYS A 306 21.61 -10.83 7.90
CA LYS A 306 20.91 -11.27 6.68
C LYS A 306 19.94 -10.19 6.19
N LEU A 307 19.43 -9.34 7.09
CA LEU A 307 18.54 -8.21 6.78
C LEU A 307 19.18 -7.13 5.91
N PHE A 308 20.50 -7.10 5.75
CA PHE A 308 21.13 -6.17 4.82
C PHE A 308 20.67 -6.41 3.37
N LEU A 309 20.66 -7.67 2.94
CA LEU A 309 20.15 -8.11 1.64
C LEU A 309 18.75 -8.75 1.71
N GLY A 310 18.25 -9.02 2.92
CA GLY A 310 17.00 -9.71 3.15
C GLY A 310 17.13 -11.23 3.02
N VAL A 311 16.00 -11.90 3.14
CA VAL A 311 15.86 -13.35 3.26
C VAL A 311 15.03 -13.83 2.07
N SER A 312 13.70 -13.76 2.15
CA SER A 312 12.80 -14.17 1.08
C SER A 312 11.37 -13.72 1.37
N ASN A 313 10.48 -13.79 0.38
CA ASN A 313 9.05 -13.58 0.56
C ASN A 313 8.33 -14.66 1.39
N GLN A 314 9.02 -15.75 1.72
CA GLN A 314 8.51 -16.91 2.47
C GLN A 314 9.34 -17.15 3.75
N TYR A 315 9.88 -16.07 4.33
CA TYR A 315 10.70 -16.16 5.55
C TYR A 315 9.89 -16.69 6.75
N ASP A 316 8.56 -16.51 6.70
CA ASP A 316 7.59 -16.95 7.68
C ASP A 316 7.49 -18.48 7.76
N GLU A 317 7.55 -19.20 6.64
CA GLU A 317 7.37 -20.66 6.65
C GLU A 317 8.50 -21.45 7.35
N TYR A 318 9.60 -20.83 7.76
CA TYR A 318 10.67 -21.56 8.47
C TYR A 318 10.96 -21.00 9.86
N TYR A 319 10.86 -19.68 10.04
CA TYR A 319 11.22 -19.04 11.31
C TYR A 319 9.99 -18.57 12.10
N ILE A 320 8.85 -18.38 11.44
CA ILE A 320 7.60 -18.02 12.11
C ILE A 320 6.83 -19.27 12.54
N HIS A 321 7.01 -20.42 11.88
CA HIS A 321 6.39 -21.68 12.33
C HIS A 321 6.95 -22.24 13.65
N GLU A 322 8.12 -21.78 14.12
CA GLU A 322 8.59 -22.14 15.46
C GLU A 322 7.71 -21.57 16.58
N TYR A 323 7.05 -20.42 16.34
CA TYR A 323 6.23 -19.71 17.35
C TYR A 323 4.83 -19.29 16.83
N ASN A 324 4.46 -19.70 15.62
CA ASN A 324 3.24 -19.30 14.89
C ASN A 324 2.86 -17.80 15.02
N ILE A 325 3.75 -16.90 14.61
CA ILE A 325 3.60 -15.43 14.80
C ILE A 325 2.96 -14.69 13.60
N ASN A 326 2.19 -13.64 13.85
CA ASN A 326 1.74 -12.68 12.84
C ASN A 326 2.50 -11.34 12.97
N ILE A 327 3.10 -10.88 11.86
CA ILE A 327 3.95 -9.68 11.78
C ILE A 327 3.14 -8.46 11.33
N SER A 328 3.20 -7.38 12.11
CA SER A 328 2.42 -6.16 11.87
C SER A 328 3.26 -4.94 11.47
N ASN A 329 4.58 -5.06 11.27
CA ASN A 329 5.46 -3.96 10.85
C ASN A 329 5.85 -4.09 9.37
N GLY A 330 5.25 -3.26 8.51
CA GLY A 330 5.47 -3.36 7.07
C GLY A 330 6.85 -2.93 6.57
N ILE A 331 7.57 -2.07 7.31
CA ILE A 331 8.97 -1.72 6.96
C ILE A 331 9.86 -2.92 7.25
N MET A 332 9.74 -3.50 8.44
CA MET A 332 10.58 -4.62 8.83
C MET A 332 10.25 -5.88 8.03
N ASP A 333 8.97 -6.10 7.73
CA ASP A 333 8.54 -7.15 6.80
C ASP A 333 9.24 -6.99 5.43
N PHE A 334 9.25 -5.77 4.87
CA PHE A 334 9.91 -5.51 3.60
C PHE A 334 11.44 -5.67 3.67
N ILE A 335 12.08 -5.20 4.75
CA ILE A 335 13.52 -5.41 4.98
C ILE A 335 13.84 -6.89 5.11
N THR A 336 13.00 -7.66 5.80
CA THR A 336 13.20 -9.11 5.93
C THR A 336 13.10 -9.80 4.58
N LYS A 337 12.22 -9.33 3.67
CA LYS A 337 12.07 -9.91 2.34
C LYS A 337 13.17 -9.49 1.36
N PHE A 338 13.43 -8.19 1.26
CA PHE A 338 14.26 -7.58 0.21
C PHE A 338 15.47 -6.83 0.73
N GLY A 339 15.69 -6.79 2.03
CA GLY A 339 16.83 -6.13 2.65
C GLY A 339 16.71 -4.63 2.75
N VAL A 340 17.59 -4.07 3.56
CA VAL A 340 17.83 -2.62 3.63
C VAL A 340 18.19 -2.07 2.24
N VAL A 341 18.97 -2.82 1.46
CA VAL A 341 19.31 -2.46 0.06
C VAL A 341 18.05 -2.34 -0.80
N GLY A 342 17.15 -3.32 -0.74
CA GLY A 342 15.88 -3.28 -1.48
C GLY A 342 15.02 -2.08 -1.06
N LEU A 343 14.95 -1.79 0.26
CA LEU A 343 14.21 -0.64 0.77
C LEU A 343 14.76 0.67 0.21
N PHE A 344 16.09 0.86 0.25
CA PHE A 344 16.72 2.05 -0.32
C PHE A 344 16.44 2.20 -1.81
N VAL A 345 16.50 1.11 -2.59
CA VAL A 345 16.20 1.16 -4.03
C VAL A 345 14.74 1.59 -4.26
N LEU A 346 13.79 1.02 -3.53
CA LEU A 346 12.37 1.38 -3.63
C LEU A 346 12.13 2.85 -3.27
N LEU A 347 12.66 3.31 -2.12
CA LEU A 347 12.52 4.69 -1.66
C LEU A 347 13.21 5.68 -2.62
N TYR A 348 14.37 5.34 -3.17
CA TYR A 348 15.05 6.14 -4.19
C TYR A 348 14.20 6.27 -5.46
N ARG A 349 13.65 5.16 -5.95
CA ARG A 349 12.80 5.15 -7.15
C ARG A 349 11.50 5.93 -6.94
N TYR A 350 10.87 5.78 -5.78
CA TYR A 350 9.71 6.57 -5.39
C TYR A 350 10.05 8.06 -5.27
N GLY A 351 11.15 8.40 -4.59
CA GLY A 351 11.66 9.77 -4.52
C GLY A 351 11.93 10.37 -5.90
N ALA A 352 12.44 9.58 -6.84
CA ALA A 352 12.62 9.99 -8.23
C ALA A 352 11.28 10.31 -8.91
N VAL A 353 10.20 9.56 -8.66
CA VAL A 353 8.84 9.90 -9.13
C VAL A 353 8.39 11.24 -8.56
N CYS A 354 8.51 11.43 -7.24
CA CYS A 354 8.10 12.66 -6.55
C CYS A 354 8.89 13.89 -7.02
N LYS A 355 10.20 13.76 -7.24
CA LYS A 355 11.11 14.84 -7.70
C LYS A 355 10.69 15.43 -9.04
N VAL A 356 9.94 14.69 -9.86
CA VAL A 356 9.46 15.23 -11.14
C VAL A 356 8.29 16.22 -10.96
N TYR A 357 7.58 16.18 -9.83
CA TYR A 357 6.50 17.13 -9.51
C TYR A 357 6.94 18.19 -8.49
N LEU A 358 7.94 17.86 -7.67
CA LEU A 358 8.37 18.66 -6.54
C LEU A 358 9.70 19.34 -6.83
N ARG A 359 9.72 20.67 -6.72
CA ARG A 359 10.90 21.49 -7.03
C ARG A 359 12.00 21.44 -5.98
N LYS A 360 11.67 21.15 -4.71
CA LYS A 360 12.63 21.13 -3.60
C LYS A 360 12.83 19.71 -3.06
N THR A 361 14.08 19.38 -2.73
CA THR A 361 14.43 18.10 -2.09
C THR A 361 13.69 17.90 -0.77
N GLU A 362 13.50 18.97 0.02
CA GLU A 362 12.69 18.96 1.25
C GLU A 362 11.30 18.31 1.02
N TYR A 363 10.63 18.65 -0.08
CA TYR A 363 9.28 18.17 -0.37
C TYR A 363 9.27 16.70 -0.78
N VAL A 364 10.33 16.26 -1.45
CA VAL A 364 10.56 14.84 -1.78
C VAL A 364 10.78 14.04 -0.50
N ILE A 365 11.55 14.58 0.46
CA ILE A 365 11.76 13.96 1.77
C ILE A 365 10.42 13.80 2.49
N TYR A 366 9.55 14.82 2.52
CA TYR A 366 8.20 14.67 3.11
C TYR A 366 7.39 13.56 2.42
N SER A 367 7.47 13.44 1.09
CA SER A 367 6.77 12.38 0.36
C SER A 367 7.27 10.98 0.73
N ILE A 368 8.60 10.82 0.89
CA ILE A 368 9.24 9.58 1.36
C ILE A 368 8.81 9.26 2.79
N LEU A 369 8.81 10.25 3.69
CA LEU A 369 8.36 10.09 5.07
C LEU A 369 6.90 9.67 5.15
N ILE A 370 6.01 10.19 4.30
CA ILE A 370 4.63 9.73 4.21
C ILE A 370 4.59 8.23 3.89
N LEU A 371 5.34 7.77 2.89
CA LEU A 371 5.39 6.34 2.54
C LEU A 371 5.93 5.49 3.69
N ILE A 372 6.97 5.95 4.39
CA ILE A 372 7.54 5.27 5.57
C ILE A 372 6.50 5.18 6.69
N ILE A 373 5.79 6.25 7.02
CA ILE A 373 4.75 6.26 8.07
C ILE A 373 3.63 5.25 7.75
N LEU A 374 3.16 5.24 6.51
CA LEU A 374 2.13 4.27 6.09
C LEU A 374 2.66 2.84 6.19
N SER A 375 3.91 2.62 5.77
CA SER A 375 4.55 1.30 5.76
C SER A 375 4.93 0.78 7.14
N PHE A 376 5.16 1.67 8.11
CA PHE A 376 5.31 1.28 9.51
C PHE A 376 3.99 0.69 10.03
N GLY A 377 2.87 1.24 9.55
CA GLY A 377 1.54 0.81 9.91
C GLY A 377 1.13 -0.55 9.34
N GLU A 378 1.52 -0.79 8.08
CA GLU A 378 0.93 -1.78 7.19
C GLU A 378 1.97 -2.30 6.15
N PRO A 379 1.99 -3.59 5.80
CA PRO A 379 2.94 -4.19 4.83
C PRO A 379 2.62 -3.84 3.35
N ILE A 380 2.53 -2.54 3.04
CA ILE A 380 2.14 -2.05 1.71
C ILE A 380 3.30 -2.01 0.70
N LEU A 381 4.55 -2.01 1.15
CA LEU A 381 5.73 -1.79 0.28
C LEU A 381 5.90 -2.88 -0.78
N MET A 382 5.50 -4.11 -0.46
CA MET A 382 5.56 -5.26 -1.37
C MET A 382 4.35 -5.34 -2.31
N LEU A 383 3.32 -4.52 -2.10
CA LEU A 383 2.11 -4.55 -2.92
C LEU A 383 2.37 -3.94 -4.29
N PRO A 384 1.65 -4.39 -5.33
CA PRO A 384 1.77 -3.84 -6.69
C PRO A 384 1.71 -2.31 -6.75
N ILE A 385 0.86 -1.68 -5.93
CA ILE A 385 0.71 -0.21 -5.86
C ILE A 385 1.98 0.55 -5.44
N CYS A 386 2.89 -0.10 -4.71
CA CYS A 386 4.21 0.43 -4.37
C CYS A 386 5.28 -0.05 -5.36
N VAL A 387 5.19 -1.30 -5.82
CA VAL A 387 6.15 -1.88 -6.78
C VAL A 387 6.18 -1.13 -8.11
N ILE A 388 5.08 -0.49 -8.52
CA ILE A 388 5.05 0.40 -9.71
C ILE A 388 6.09 1.53 -9.66
N PHE A 389 6.53 1.97 -8.47
CA PHE A 389 7.56 3.00 -8.33
C PHE A 389 8.89 2.60 -8.94
N MET A 390 9.18 1.29 -9.02
CA MET A 390 10.38 0.76 -9.69
C MET A 390 10.42 1.12 -11.17
N PHE A 391 9.24 1.26 -11.80
CA PHE A 391 9.11 1.40 -13.25
C PHE A 391 8.64 2.79 -13.69
N LEU A 392 7.81 3.46 -12.89
CA LEU A 392 7.23 4.76 -13.23
C LEU A 392 8.22 5.84 -13.69
N PRO A 393 9.42 6.00 -13.07
CA PRO A 393 10.40 6.99 -13.53
C PRO A 393 10.77 6.86 -15.02
N LYS A 394 10.76 5.64 -15.57
CA LYS A 394 11.11 5.38 -16.97
C LYS A 394 10.02 5.85 -17.94
N PHE A 395 8.76 5.66 -17.60
CA PHE A 395 7.63 5.94 -18.48
C PHE A 395 7.22 7.42 -18.51
N LYS A 396 7.89 8.26 -17.73
CA LYS A 396 7.60 9.69 -17.60
C LYS A 396 8.23 10.61 -18.62
N ASN A 397 9.20 10.14 -19.41
CA ASN A 397 9.78 10.94 -20.50
C ASN A 397 8.80 11.24 -21.66
N GLN A 398 7.50 10.91 -21.53
CA GLN A 398 6.44 11.25 -22.48
C GLN A 398 5.30 12.00 -21.72
N ASP A 399 5.56 13.27 -21.45
CA ASP A 399 4.64 14.38 -21.14
C ASP A 399 3.43 14.18 -20.19
N PHE A 400 3.68 14.23 -18.88
CA PHE A 400 2.62 14.38 -17.86
C PHE A 400 1.96 15.77 -17.85
N SER A 401 2.54 16.78 -18.50
CA SER A 401 1.97 18.13 -18.53
C SER A 401 0.67 18.15 -19.37
N ALA A 402 0.59 17.29 -20.39
CA ALA A 402 -0.64 17.07 -21.17
C ALA A 402 -1.81 16.54 -20.32
N LEU A 403 -1.53 15.71 -19.30
CA LEU A 403 -2.54 15.22 -18.35
C LEU A 403 -2.94 16.28 -17.32
N SER A 404 -1.99 17.07 -16.81
CA SER A 404 -2.30 18.25 -16.00
C SER A 404 -3.19 19.21 -16.79
N TYR A 405 -2.91 19.44 -18.08
CA TYR A 405 -3.72 20.28 -18.94
C TYR A 405 -5.12 19.68 -19.17
N ALA A 406 -5.26 18.39 -19.48
CA ALA A 406 -6.56 17.72 -19.62
C ALA A 406 -7.36 17.73 -18.30
N TYR A 407 -6.69 17.57 -17.16
CA TYR A 407 -7.27 17.72 -15.83
C TYR A 407 -7.74 19.17 -15.59
N LYS A 408 -6.89 20.16 -15.89
CA LYS A 408 -7.20 21.60 -15.82
C LYS A 408 -8.38 21.97 -16.74
N THR A 409 -8.39 21.53 -17.99
CA THR A 409 -9.44 21.87 -18.97
C THR A 409 -10.76 21.17 -18.68
N LYS A 410 -10.75 19.93 -18.18
CA LYS A 410 -11.99 19.18 -17.90
C LYS A 410 -12.58 19.49 -16.53
N TYR A 411 -11.77 19.79 -15.52
CA TYR A 411 -12.23 19.90 -14.13
C TYR A 411 -12.08 21.31 -13.51
N LEU A 412 -11.15 22.16 -13.96
CA LEU A 412 -11.06 23.55 -13.47
C LEU A 412 -11.93 24.53 -14.29
N LYS A 413 -12.23 24.25 -15.57
CA LYS A 413 -13.16 25.11 -16.34
C LYS A 413 -14.58 25.09 -15.76
N VAL A 414 -14.98 24.01 -15.09
CA VAL A 414 -16.30 23.92 -14.44
C VAL A 414 -16.40 24.82 -13.21
N ALA A 415 -15.27 25.22 -12.60
CA ALA A 415 -15.23 26.08 -11.42
C ALA A 415 -15.22 27.59 -11.75
N ASN A 416 -15.10 27.99 -13.03
CA ASN A 416 -15.06 29.39 -13.46
C ASN A 416 -16.29 29.80 -14.31
N THR A 417 -17.34 28.99 -14.32
CA THR A 417 -18.61 29.26 -15.01
C THR A 417 -19.83 28.98 -14.13
N GLN A 418 -19.76 29.34 -12.85
CA GLN A 418 -20.93 29.58 -12.03
C GLN A 418 -20.77 30.91 -11.31
#